data_AF-A0A9Q9HGM6-F1
#
_entry.id   AF-A0A9Q9HGM6-F1
#
_cell.length_a   1.000
_cell.length_b   1.000
_cell.length_c   1.000
_cell.angle_alpha   90.00
_cell.angle_beta   90.00
_cell.angle_gamma   90.00
#
_symmetry.space_group_name_H-M   'P 1'
#
loop_
_entity.id
_entity.type
_entity.pdbx_description
1 polymer ?
#
loop_
_entity_poly.entity_id
_entity_poly.type
_entity_poly.pdbx_seq_one_letter_code
_entity_poly.pdbx_strand_id
1 'polypeptide(L)' 'MTHALQIRRERQLLSEMSANRLEDIGVTRDQALNEAQKPIWDVPAHWVC' A
#
# COMPACT_ATOMS: atom_id res chain seq x y z
N MET A 1 -1.50 6.59 -18.37
CA MET A 1 -2.27 5.39 -17.92
C MET A 1 -1.36 4.41 -17.15
N THR A 2 -0.55 4.87 -16.19
CA THR A 2 0.50 4.05 -15.55
C THR A 2 0.54 4.15 -14.02
N HIS A 3 -0.11 5.17 -13.42
CA HIS A 3 -0.05 5.43 -11.98
C HIS A 3 -0.69 4.32 -11.13
N ALA A 4 -1.81 3.76 -11.61
CA ALA A 4 -2.53 2.72 -10.90
C ALA A 4 -1.69 1.44 -10.69
N LEU A 5 -0.90 1.06 -11.70
CA LEU A 5 -0.01 -0.10 -11.63
C LEU A 5 1.17 0.13 -10.66
N GLN A 6 1.67 1.36 -10.62
CA GLN A 6 2.75 1.74 -9.69
C GLN A 6 2.27 1.63 -8.24
N ILE A 7 1.10 2.21 -7.94
CA ILE A 7 0.48 2.14 -6.60
C ILE A 7 0.27 0.68 -6.18
N ARG A 8 -0.22 -0.18 -7.09
CA ARG A 8 -0.41 -1.61 -6.77
C ARG A 8 0.91 -2.30 -6.43
N ARG A 9 2.00 -1.98 -7.11
CA ARG A 9 3.33 -2.54 -6.83
C ARG A 9 3.86 -2.05 -5.48
N GLU A 10 3.69 -0.77 -5.18
CA GLU A 10 4.08 -0.17 -3.89
C GLU A 10 3.32 -0.81 -2.73
N ARG A 11 2.01 -1.05 -2.89
CA ARG A 11 1.18 -1.77 -1.91
C ARG A 11 1.64 -3.21 -1.67
N GLN A 12 2.05 -3.93 -2.70
CA GLN A 12 2.60 -5.28 -2.52
C GLN A 12 3.96 -5.26 -1.81
N LEU A 13 4.84 -4.32 -2.15
CA LEU A 13 6.12 -4.13 -1.47
C LEU A 13 5.93 -3.80 0.02
N LEU A 14 4.87 -3.07 0.37
CA LEU A 14 4.53 -2.79 1.76
C LEU A 14 4.18 -4.08 2.54
N SER A 15 3.50 -5.04 1.92
CA SER A 15 3.20 -6.36 2.50
C SER A 15 4.40 -7.29 2.55
N GLU A 16 5.37 -7.16 1.65
CA GLU A 16 6.61 -7.92 1.69
C GLU A 16 7.62 -7.37 2.72
N MET A 17 7.37 -6.17 3.23
CA MET A 17 8.24 -5.50 4.18
C MET A 17 8.32 -6.23 5.53
N SER A 18 9.54 -6.32 6.07
CA SER A 18 9.81 -6.94 7.36
C SER A 18 9.16 -6.16 8.51
N ALA A 19 8.70 -6.87 9.54
CA ALA A 19 7.94 -6.30 10.66
C ALA A 19 8.67 -5.13 11.35
N ASN A 20 10.00 -5.21 11.50
CA ASN A 20 10.82 -4.13 12.07
C ASN A 20 10.74 -2.81 11.28
N ARG A 21 10.64 -2.87 9.95
CA ARG A 21 10.54 -1.69 9.09
C ARG A 21 9.11 -1.14 9.07
N LEU A 22 8.11 -2.02 9.23
CA LEU A 22 6.74 -1.59 9.44
C LEU A 22 6.59 -0.87 10.79
N GLU A 23 7.22 -1.38 11.85
CA GLU A 23 7.23 -0.74 13.17
C GLU A 23 7.93 0.62 13.16
N ASP A 24 9.02 0.77 12.40
CA ASP A 24 9.74 2.04 12.22
C ASP A 24 8.85 3.16 11.66
N ILE A 25 7.91 2.82 10.76
CA ILE A 25 6.91 3.74 10.21
C ILE A 25 5.58 3.74 11.00
N GLY A 26 5.52 3.03 12.13
CA GLY A 26 4.33 2.95 13.00
C GLY A 26 3.17 2.13 12.43
N VAL A 27 3.42 1.27 11.43
CA VAL A 27 2.43 0.42 10.77
C VAL A 27 2.56 -1.00 11.31
N THR A 28 1.43 -1.66 11.55
CA THR A 28 1.42 -3.07 11.95
C THR A 28 1.39 -3.99 10.73
N ARG A 29 1.83 -5.24 10.89
CA ARG A 29 1.76 -6.28 9.84
C ARG A 29 0.35 -6.41 9.25
N ASP A 30 -0.66 -6.38 10.11
CA ASP A 30 -2.08 -6.47 9.71
C ASP A 30 -2.51 -5.27 8.85
N GLN A 31 -2.13 -4.05 9.25
CA GLN A 31 -2.40 -2.84 8.46
C GLN A 31 -1.71 -2.88 7.09
N ALA A 32 -0.46 -3.36 7.03
CA ALA A 32 0.26 -3.52 5.77
C ALA A 32 -0.39 -4.56 4.85
N LEU A 33 -0.87 -5.67 5.40
CA LEU A 33 -1.61 -6.69 4.65
C LEU A 33 -2.98 -6.19 4.18
N ASN A 34 -3.68 -5.43 5.03
CA ASN A 34 -4.96 -4.83 4.66
C ASN A 34 -4.77 -3.82 3.51
N GLU A 35 -3.71 -3.00 3.57
CA GLU A 35 -3.36 -2.07 2.50
C GLU A 35 -2.96 -2.79 1.20
N ALA A 36 -2.23 -3.90 1.29
CA ALA A 36 -1.84 -4.70 0.12
C ALA A 36 -3.01 -5.41 -0.57
N GLN A 37 -4.08 -5.71 0.18
CA GLN A 37 -5.30 -6.32 -0.35
C GLN A 37 -6.26 -5.32 -0.98
N LYS A 38 -6.03 -4.01 -0.81
CA LYS A 38 -6.89 -3.00 -1.42
C LYS A 38 -6.82 -3.06 -2.94
N PRO A 39 -7.98 -3.06 -3.63
CA PRO A 39 -8.00 -3.13 -5.07
C PRO A 39 -7.42 -1.87 -5.71
N ILE A 40 -7.01 -1.99 -6.97
CA ILE A 40 -6.30 -0.93 -7.71
C ILE A 40 -7.15 0.34 -7.93
N TRP A 41 -8.48 0.24 -7.80
CA TRP A 41 -9.43 1.35 -7.86
C TRP A 41 -9.70 1.99 -6.49
N ASP A 42 -9.14 1.46 -5.40
CA ASP A 42 -9.21 2.03 -4.04
C ASP A 42 -8.14 3.12 -3.88
N VAL A 43 -8.35 4.23 -4.57
CA VAL A 43 -7.56 5.46 -4.45
C VAL A 43 -8.48 6.62 -4.06
N PRO A 44 -8.09 7.49 -3.12
CA PRO A 44 -8.92 8.62 -2.71
C PRO A 44 -9.27 9.52 -3.90
N ALA A 45 -10.53 9.94 -3.99
CA ALA A 45 -11.01 10.81 -5.09
C ALA A 45 -10.24 12.13 -5.21
N HIS A 46 -9.55 12.57 -4.14
CA HIS A 46 -8.73 13.78 -4.16
C HIS A 46 -7.37 13.62 -4.89
N TRP A 47 -6.98 12.41 -5.31
CA TRP A 47 -5.76 12.17 -6.09
C TRP A 47 -5.95 12.29 -7.60
N VAL A 48 -7.20 12.38 -8.07
CA VAL A 48 -7.54 12.36 -9.49
C VAL A 48 -7.73 13.78 -10.06
N CYS A 49 -7.24 14.80 -9.34
CA CYS A 49 -7.36 16.20 -9.73
C CYS A 49 -6.34 16.59 -10.80
#